data_AF-A0A139AE66-F1
#
_entry.id   AF-A0A139AE66-F1
#
_cell.length_a   1.000
_cell.length_b   1.000
_cell.length_c   1.000
_cell.angle_alpha   90.00
_cell.angle_beta   90.00
_cell.angle_gamma   90.00
#
_symmetry.space_group_name_H-M   'P 1'
#
loop_
_entity.id
_entity.type
_entity.pdbx_description
1 polymer ?
#
loop_
_entity_poly.entity_id
_entity_poly.type
_entity_poly.pdbx_seq_one_letter_code
_entity_poly.pdbx_strand_id
1 'polypeptide(L)'
;MQGAILGVGLSTSVSLILLVLLIIVATLVTVVIKNKQNISSSVSPTSPSSSSPNSGGGSKKTQMFASNIVLYAFLNSTATDANATTLKGQIQRLKSKRPGVKVLISIGGGAAGSWSNNLNPTAIKNFINSCGADGFNEDFEANTCWNSGSDCGTKHLSILKRLRAVMPVGKYIASSAMWLNGVATGNAQASLQSGLLDYVMVMSYDTKLVTINYEGAMKEYAKYIDSTKLFVGVEAPVEGWGSHRTTIEECKSVARLAKKLDLAGVFIWHFTKADSSPTAPEMSAAIIA
;
A
#
# COMPACT_ATOMS: atom_id res chain seq x y z
N MET A 1 -19.16 4.63 -77.87
CA MET A 1 -20.18 4.15 -76.90
C MET A 1 -19.53 4.28 -75.53
N GLN A 2 -19.91 5.28 -74.74
CA GLN A 2 -20.88 5.17 -73.62
C GLN A 2 -20.37 4.17 -72.56
N GLY A 3 -20.18 4.51 -71.28
CA GLY A 3 -20.51 5.72 -70.54
C GLY A 3 -19.84 5.72 -69.15
N ALA A 4 -19.96 6.86 -68.49
CA ALA A 4 -19.48 7.12 -67.13
C ALA A 4 -20.32 6.40 -66.07
N ILE A 5 -19.68 5.99 -64.96
CA ILE A 5 -20.33 5.83 -63.65
C ILE A 5 -19.42 6.42 -62.57
N LEU A 6 -19.94 7.44 -61.90
CA LEU A 6 -19.49 8.02 -60.63
C LEU A 6 -19.64 7.00 -59.50
N GLY A 7 -18.64 6.92 -58.62
CA GLY A 7 -18.70 6.13 -57.39
C GLY A 7 -17.87 6.78 -56.29
N VAL A 8 -18.57 7.56 -55.47
CA VAL A 8 -18.14 8.29 -54.28
C VAL A 8 -17.13 7.57 -53.39
N GLY A 9 -16.06 8.28 -53.03
CA GLY A 9 -15.16 7.91 -51.96
C GLY A 9 -15.83 8.03 -50.59
N LEU A 10 -15.70 7.00 -49.78
CA LEU A 10 -15.91 7.04 -48.34
C LEU A 10 -14.69 6.41 -47.68
N SER A 11 -13.95 7.27 -46.98
CA SER A 11 -12.81 6.93 -46.13
C SER A 11 -13.24 5.92 -45.07
N THR A 12 -12.67 4.72 -45.10
CA THR A 12 -12.73 3.75 -44.00
C THR A 12 -11.59 4.01 -43.01
N SER A 13 -11.50 5.26 -42.56
CA SER A 13 -10.89 5.59 -41.27
C SER A 13 -12.05 5.88 -40.33
N VAL A 14 -11.99 5.41 -39.08
CA VAL A 14 -13.03 5.50 -38.04
C VAL A 14 -14.01 4.31 -38.02
N SER A 15 -13.58 3.18 -37.45
CA SER A 15 -14.40 2.36 -36.51
C SER A 15 -13.67 1.08 -36.05
N LEU A 16 -12.41 1.19 -35.63
CA LEU A 16 -11.74 0.13 -34.86
C LEU A 16 -10.92 0.67 -33.68
N ILE A 17 -11.19 1.92 -33.26
CA ILE A 17 -10.53 2.59 -32.12
C ILE A 17 -11.47 2.70 -30.90
N LEU A 18 -12.73 2.28 -31.02
CA LEU A 18 -13.72 2.41 -29.93
C LEU A 18 -13.92 1.17 -29.06
N LEU A 19 -13.07 0.14 -29.16
CA LEU A 19 -13.19 -1.09 -28.36
C LEU A 19 -11.91 -1.50 -27.62
N VAL A 20 -11.08 -0.52 -27.25
CA VAL A 20 -10.03 -0.67 -26.20
C VAL A 20 -10.16 0.50 -25.21
N LEU A 21 -11.41 0.85 -24.88
CA LEU A 21 -11.71 1.89 -23.91
C LEU A 21 -11.45 1.35 -22.49
N LEU A 22 -10.24 1.64 -22.01
CA LEU A 22 -9.85 1.82 -20.62
C LEU A 22 -10.33 0.76 -19.62
N ILE A 23 -9.65 -0.38 -19.62
CA ILE A 23 -9.41 -1.11 -18.37
C ILE A 23 -8.15 -0.50 -17.73
N ILE A 24 -8.28 0.68 -17.14
CA ILE A 24 -7.30 1.15 -16.14
C ILE A 24 -7.84 0.65 -14.81
N VAL A 25 -7.42 -0.56 -14.41
CA VAL A 25 -7.73 -1.11 -13.08
C VAL A 25 -6.96 -0.30 -12.06
N ALA A 26 -7.65 0.70 -11.50
CA ALA A 26 -7.29 1.34 -10.26
C ALA A 26 -7.25 0.29 -9.14
N THR A 27 -6.08 -0.27 -8.85
CA THR A 27 -5.92 -1.21 -7.73
C THR A 27 -5.81 -0.42 -6.44
N LEU A 28 -6.65 -0.76 -5.46
CA LEU A 28 -6.89 0.04 -4.26
C LEU A 28 -6.46 -0.74 -3.01
N VAL A 29 -5.16 -0.79 -2.69
CA VAL A 29 -4.66 -1.50 -1.49
C VAL A 29 -5.28 -0.89 -0.24
N THR A 30 -5.87 -1.69 0.66
CA THR A 30 -6.37 -1.20 1.95
C THR A 30 -5.41 -1.60 3.07
N VAL A 31 -5.02 -0.62 3.89
CA VAL A 31 -4.08 -0.79 5.00
C VAL A 31 -4.76 -0.52 6.34
N VAL A 32 -4.81 -1.51 7.25
CA VAL A 32 -5.48 -1.41 8.56
C VAL A 32 -4.46 -1.09 9.65
N ILE A 33 -4.46 0.14 10.19
CA ILE A 33 -3.56 0.63 11.26
C ILE A 33 -4.29 0.78 12.60
N LYS A 34 -3.54 0.74 13.70
CA LYS A 34 -3.93 1.18 15.05
C LYS A 34 -3.88 2.72 15.18
N ASN A 35 -4.99 3.37 15.52
CA ASN A 35 -5.00 4.77 15.94
C ASN A 35 -5.36 4.89 17.43
N LYS A 36 -4.51 5.52 18.25
CA LYS A 36 -4.83 5.85 19.65
C LYS A 36 -5.57 7.20 19.68
N GLN A 37 -6.89 7.17 19.68
CA GLN A 37 -7.71 8.32 20.06
C GLN A 37 -8.18 8.12 21.52
N ASN A 38 -7.79 9.03 22.41
CA ASN A 38 -8.35 9.09 23.76
C ASN A 38 -9.75 9.70 23.67
N ILE A 39 -10.78 8.86 23.62
CA ILE A 39 -12.16 9.33 23.82
C ILE A 39 -12.33 9.55 25.32
N SER A 40 -12.26 10.81 25.77
CA SER A 40 -12.74 11.15 27.10
C SER A 40 -14.26 11.10 27.06
N SER A 41 -14.87 10.13 27.75
CA SER A 41 -16.29 10.22 28.07
C SER A 41 -16.48 11.44 28.98
N SER A 42 -17.04 12.52 28.44
CA SER A 42 -17.53 13.65 29.24
C SER A 42 -18.70 13.16 30.09
N VAL A 43 -18.40 12.72 31.31
CA VAL A 43 -19.42 12.48 32.34
C VAL A 43 -19.80 13.85 32.88
N SER A 44 -21.07 14.23 32.70
CA SER A 44 -21.63 15.43 33.31
C SER A 44 -21.66 15.27 34.84
N PRO A 45 -21.37 16.32 35.62
CA PRO A 45 -21.32 16.21 37.07
C PRO A 45 -22.75 16.18 37.63
N THR A 46 -23.09 15.09 38.32
CA THR A 46 -24.17 15.08 39.32
C THR A 46 -23.55 14.85 40.69
N SER A 47 -23.96 15.67 41.65
CA SER A 47 -23.45 15.81 43.02
C SER A 47 -23.74 14.57 43.91
N PRO A 48 -23.13 14.47 45.11
CA PRO A 48 -22.69 13.18 45.68
C PRO A 48 -23.67 12.57 46.69
N SER A 49 -23.68 11.22 46.74
CA SER A 49 -24.10 10.48 47.94
C SER A 49 -23.32 9.17 48.10
N SER A 50 -22.54 9.12 49.17
CA SER A 50 -22.17 7.96 50.02
C SER A 50 -21.81 6.60 49.40
N SER A 51 -20.53 6.23 49.62
CA SER A 51 -20.01 4.93 50.07
C SER A 51 -20.25 3.65 49.24
N SER A 52 -19.22 3.23 48.47
CA SER A 52 -18.72 1.84 48.45
C SER A 52 -17.41 1.73 47.62
N PRO A 53 -16.35 1.03 48.06
CA PRO A 53 -15.14 0.86 47.28
C PRO A 53 -15.30 -0.36 46.35
N ASN A 54 -15.80 -0.14 45.14
CA ASN A 54 -15.80 -1.17 44.12
C ASN A 54 -14.64 -0.91 43.15
N SER A 55 -13.63 -1.78 43.20
CA SER A 55 -12.46 -1.81 42.32
C SER A 55 -12.88 -2.22 40.91
N GLY A 56 -13.56 -1.32 40.19
CA GLY A 56 -13.88 -1.45 38.79
C GLY A 56 -12.68 -1.06 37.94
N GLY A 57 -11.80 -2.02 37.65
CA GLY A 57 -10.80 -1.91 36.59
C GLY A 57 -11.49 -1.73 35.26
N GLY A 58 -11.84 -0.48 34.92
CA GLY A 58 -12.40 -0.12 33.62
C GLY A 58 -11.37 -0.42 32.54
N SER A 59 -11.49 -1.59 31.90
CA SER A 59 -10.76 -1.86 30.67
C SER A 59 -11.20 -0.83 29.64
N LYS A 60 -10.37 0.19 29.40
CA LYS A 60 -10.56 1.13 28.29
C LYS A 60 -10.62 0.30 27.02
N LYS A 61 -11.81 0.15 26.44
CA LYS A 61 -11.99 -0.49 25.13
C LYS A 61 -11.36 0.44 24.09
N THR A 62 -10.12 0.17 23.73
CA THR A 62 -9.51 0.76 22.53
C THR A 62 -10.24 0.19 21.31
N GLN A 63 -11.16 0.95 20.74
CA GLN A 63 -11.71 0.62 19.42
C GLN A 63 -10.58 0.75 18.38
N MET A 64 -10.33 -0.34 17.66
CA MET A 64 -9.46 -0.32 16.49
C MET A 64 -10.24 0.38 15.36
N PHE A 65 -9.94 1.65 15.12
CA PHE A 65 -10.41 2.28 13.90
C PHE A 65 -9.57 1.75 12.74
N ALA A 66 -10.22 1.07 11.80
CA ALA A 66 -9.64 0.68 10.53
C ALA A 66 -9.03 1.91 9.86
N SER A 67 -7.72 1.89 9.61
CA SER A 67 -7.04 3.08 9.14
C SER A 67 -6.94 3.19 7.62
N ASN A 68 -6.20 4.21 7.22
CA ASN A 68 -6.62 5.19 6.24
C ASN A 68 -5.69 5.21 5.04
N ILE A 69 -4.71 4.32 4.90
CA ILE A 69 -3.79 4.37 3.75
C ILE A 69 -4.32 3.48 2.63
N VAL A 70 -4.48 4.09 1.47
CA VAL A 70 -4.79 3.42 0.22
C VAL A 70 -3.62 3.56 -0.72
N LEU A 71 -3.09 2.45 -1.24
CA LEU A 71 -2.12 2.52 -2.33
C LEU A 71 -2.82 2.37 -3.66
N TYR A 72 -2.53 3.30 -4.56
CA TYR A 72 -2.84 3.20 -5.96
C TYR A 72 -1.61 2.71 -6.71
N ALA A 73 -1.65 1.49 -7.23
CA ALA A 73 -0.56 0.86 -7.97
C ALA A 73 -0.95 0.73 -9.46
N PHE A 74 -0.06 0.89 -10.45
CA PHE A 74 1.35 1.34 -10.40
C PHE A 74 1.56 2.54 -11.33
N LEU A 75 2.57 3.36 -11.05
CA LEU A 75 3.16 4.27 -12.02
C LEU A 75 4.50 3.74 -12.51
N ASN A 76 4.74 3.90 -13.83
CA ASN A 76 6.06 3.78 -14.40
C ASN A 76 6.98 4.95 -13.97
N SER A 77 8.28 4.87 -14.31
CA SER A 77 9.30 5.85 -13.92
C SER A 77 9.07 7.29 -14.39
N THR A 78 8.15 7.49 -15.33
CA THR A 78 7.82 8.78 -15.97
C THR A 78 6.40 9.27 -15.68
N ALA A 79 5.57 8.48 -15.00
CA ALA A 79 4.17 8.78 -14.71
C ALA A 79 3.30 9.07 -15.96
N THR A 80 3.61 8.44 -17.10
CA THR A 80 2.93 8.65 -18.39
C THR A 80 1.79 7.66 -18.64
N ASP A 81 1.70 6.61 -17.83
CA ASP A 81 0.77 5.48 -17.97
C ASP A 81 -0.58 5.69 -17.26
N ALA A 82 -0.75 6.81 -16.54
CA ALA A 82 -1.95 7.05 -15.76
C ALA A 82 -2.61 8.41 -16.08
N ASN A 83 -3.95 8.44 -16.04
CA ASN A 83 -4.74 9.65 -16.20
C ASN A 83 -4.96 10.33 -14.82
N ALA A 84 -4.17 11.37 -14.54
CA ALA A 84 -4.22 12.09 -13.27
C ALA A 84 -5.61 12.71 -12.99
N THR A 85 -6.35 13.16 -14.01
CA THR A 85 -7.67 13.78 -13.85
C THR A 85 -8.72 12.77 -13.40
N THR A 86 -8.78 11.62 -14.05
CA THR A 86 -9.69 10.53 -13.65
C THR A 86 -9.39 10.09 -12.22
N LEU A 87 -8.11 9.91 -11.90
CA LEU A 87 -7.66 9.51 -10.58
C LEU A 87 -8.00 10.57 -9.51
N LYS A 88 -7.85 11.86 -9.83
CA LYS A 88 -8.26 12.95 -8.93
C LYS A 88 -9.70 12.84 -8.50
N GLY A 89 -10.61 12.64 -9.46
CA GLY A 89 -12.03 12.48 -9.15
C GLY A 89 -12.32 11.26 -8.28
N GLN A 90 -11.60 10.15 -8.49
CA GLN A 90 -11.72 8.95 -7.65
C GLN A 90 -11.21 9.18 -6.23
N ILE A 91 -10.02 9.79 -6.08
CA ILE A 91 -9.42 10.12 -4.78
C ILE A 91 -10.32 11.07 -4.00
N GLN A 92 -10.88 12.10 -4.64
CA GLN A 92 -11.81 13.04 -4.01
C GLN A 92 -13.07 12.33 -3.50
N ARG A 93 -13.67 11.45 -4.30
CA ARG A 93 -14.83 10.65 -3.87
C ARG A 93 -14.51 9.69 -2.72
N LEU A 94 -13.30 9.12 -2.71
CA LEU A 94 -12.86 8.26 -1.61
C LEU A 94 -12.71 9.08 -0.32
N LYS A 95 -12.01 10.20 -0.39
CA LYS A 95 -11.77 11.09 0.76
C LYS A 95 -13.06 11.74 1.28
N SER A 96 -14.05 12.01 0.43
CA SER A 96 -15.35 12.53 0.88
C SER A 96 -16.16 11.51 1.65
N LYS A 97 -16.09 10.23 1.27
CA LYS A 97 -16.75 9.13 1.99
C LYS A 97 -16.00 8.66 3.22
N ARG A 98 -14.67 8.81 3.23
CA ARG A 98 -13.78 8.41 4.33
C ARG A 98 -12.81 9.56 4.64
N PRO A 99 -13.28 10.60 5.36
CA PRO A 99 -12.41 11.68 5.80
C PRO A 99 -11.25 11.11 6.63
N GLY A 100 -10.03 11.50 6.29
CA GLY A 100 -8.82 10.98 6.92
C GLY A 100 -8.09 9.91 6.12
N VAL A 101 -8.72 9.32 5.08
CA VAL A 101 -8.01 8.44 4.14
C VAL A 101 -6.90 9.21 3.41
N LYS A 102 -5.71 8.63 3.46
CA LYS A 102 -4.50 8.95 2.72
C LYS A 102 -4.40 8.05 1.50
N VAL A 103 -4.05 8.63 0.37
CA VAL A 103 -3.82 7.88 -0.88
C VAL A 103 -2.38 8.07 -1.28
N LEU A 104 -1.63 6.99 -1.45
CA LEU A 104 -0.26 7.01 -1.98
C LEU A 104 -0.25 6.43 -3.38
N ILE A 105 0.69 6.89 -4.20
CA ILE A 105 0.93 6.31 -5.51
C ILE A 105 2.13 5.36 -5.44
N SER A 106 1.92 4.09 -5.81
CA SER A 106 2.99 3.09 -5.88
C SER A 106 3.80 3.27 -7.15
N ILE A 107 5.13 3.31 -7.03
CA ILE A 107 6.09 3.48 -8.11
C ILE A 107 6.85 2.17 -8.26
N GLY A 108 6.83 1.57 -9.44
CA GLY A 108 7.50 0.30 -9.70
C GLY A 108 6.56 -0.89 -9.73
N GLY A 109 6.87 -1.92 -8.93
CA GLY A 109 6.25 -3.23 -8.93
C GLY A 109 7.05 -4.27 -9.73
N GLY A 110 6.83 -5.55 -9.47
CA GLY A 110 7.55 -6.67 -10.11
C GLY A 110 7.48 -6.69 -11.65
N ALA A 111 6.46 -6.07 -12.25
CA ALA A 111 6.32 -5.96 -13.71
C ALA A 111 6.97 -4.71 -14.33
N ALA A 112 7.48 -3.77 -13.53
CA ALA A 112 7.96 -2.48 -14.03
C ALA A 112 9.40 -2.49 -14.59
N GLY A 113 10.06 -3.66 -14.60
CA GLY A 113 11.40 -3.82 -15.18
C GLY A 113 12.44 -2.87 -14.56
N SER A 114 13.34 -2.32 -15.37
CA SER A 114 14.44 -1.45 -14.94
C SER A 114 14.04 0.03 -14.73
N TRP A 115 12.82 0.29 -14.26
CA TRP A 115 12.27 1.64 -14.09
C TRP A 115 13.15 2.59 -13.26
N SER A 116 13.86 2.04 -12.27
CA SER A 116 14.74 2.80 -11.37
C SER A 116 15.84 3.57 -12.12
N ASN A 117 16.28 3.06 -13.28
CA ASN A 117 17.33 3.68 -14.09
C ASN A 117 16.86 4.99 -14.73
N ASN A 118 15.56 5.10 -15.02
CA ASN A 118 14.94 6.25 -15.69
C ASN A 118 13.99 7.01 -14.77
N LEU A 119 14.17 6.90 -13.45
CA LEU A 119 13.34 7.58 -12.46
C LEU A 119 13.34 9.09 -12.68
N ASN A 120 12.15 9.68 -12.83
CA ASN A 120 11.95 11.12 -12.89
C ASN A 120 11.16 11.61 -11.66
N PRO A 121 11.85 12.00 -10.55
CA PRO A 121 11.19 12.41 -9.31
C PRO A 121 10.25 13.61 -9.49
N THR A 122 10.61 14.56 -10.36
CA THR A 122 9.79 15.76 -10.61
C THR A 122 8.48 15.41 -11.32
N ALA A 123 8.53 14.54 -12.33
CA ALA A 123 7.32 14.08 -13.02
C ALA A 123 6.39 13.32 -12.05
N ILE A 124 6.94 12.44 -11.23
CA ILE A 124 6.20 11.69 -10.20
C ILE A 124 5.53 12.64 -9.20
N LYS A 125 6.27 13.63 -8.68
CA LYS A 125 5.71 14.66 -7.80
C LYS A 125 4.58 15.42 -8.46
N ASN A 126 4.77 15.84 -9.72
CA ASN A 126 3.74 16.56 -10.47
C ASN A 126 2.48 15.70 -10.66
N PHE A 127 2.64 14.41 -10.92
CA PHE A 127 1.52 13.48 -11.00
C PHE A 127 0.79 13.36 -9.65
N ILE A 128 1.52 13.09 -8.56
CA ILE A 128 0.97 12.99 -7.19
C ILE A 128 0.17 14.24 -6.82
N ASN A 129 0.72 15.42 -7.09
CA ASN A 129 0.04 16.69 -6.86
C ASN A 129 -1.21 16.83 -7.74
N SER A 130 -1.12 16.45 -9.02
CA SER A 130 -2.21 16.59 -9.99
C SER A 130 -3.40 15.70 -9.65
N CYS A 131 -3.15 14.46 -9.21
CA CYS A 131 -4.20 13.53 -8.79
C CYS A 131 -4.66 13.75 -7.33
N GLY A 132 -3.98 14.57 -6.54
CA GLY A 132 -4.37 14.85 -5.15
C GLY A 132 -4.05 13.72 -4.17
N ALA A 133 -3.05 12.90 -4.49
CA ALA A 133 -2.49 11.91 -3.58
C ALA A 133 -1.65 12.58 -2.47
N ASP A 134 -1.48 11.89 -1.35
CA ASP A 134 -0.78 12.36 -0.15
C ASP A 134 0.72 12.01 -0.17
N GLY A 135 1.18 11.23 -1.14
CA GLY A 135 2.56 10.77 -1.20
C GLY A 135 2.79 9.59 -2.14
N PHE A 136 3.87 8.85 -1.87
CA PHE A 136 4.30 7.73 -2.71
C PHE A 136 4.59 6.46 -1.89
N ASN A 137 4.48 5.33 -2.55
CA ASN A 137 5.04 4.05 -2.14
C ASN A 137 6.14 3.66 -3.14
N GLU A 138 7.33 3.35 -2.65
CA GLU A 138 8.41 2.80 -3.47
C GLU A 138 8.30 1.28 -3.49
N ASP A 139 8.08 0.69 -4.66
CA ASP A 139 7.92 -0.76 -4.83
C ASP A 139 9.00 -1.29 -5.77
N PHE A 140 10.23 -1.33 -5.26
CA PHE A 140 11.39 -1.74 -6.05
C PHE A 140 11.64 -3.24 -5.88
N GLU A 141 11.23 -4.01 -6.89
CA GLU A 141 11.23 -5.46 -6.88
C GLU A 141 12.20 -6.06 -7.91
N ALA A 142 13.48 -5.66 -7.89
CA ALA A 142 14.44 -6.30 -8.80
C ALA A 142 14.67 -7.77 -8.42
N ASN A 143 14.80 -8.66 -9.42
CA ASN A 143 15.01 -10.10 -9.22
C ASN A 143 16.23 -10.45 -8.34
N THR A 144 17.21 -9.54 -8.24
CA THR A 144 18.41 -9.71 -7.40
C THR A 144 18.15 -9.46 -5.91
N CYS A 145 17.01 -8.88 -5.53
CA CYS A 145 16.74 -8.46 -4.15
C CYS A 145 16.45 -9.61 -3.19
N TRP A 146 16.31 -10.83 -3.70
CA TRP A 146 16.22 -12.06 -2.92
C TRP A 146 17.57 -12.55 -2.40
N ASN A 147 18.67 -12.07 -2.99
CA ASN A 147 20.02 -12.53 -2.67
C ASN A 147 20.70 -11.58 -1.68
N SER A 148 21.40 -12.15 -0.71
CA SER A 148 22.32 -11.42 0.16
C SER A 148 23.47 -10.83 -0.66
N GLY A 149 23.91 -9.62 -0.31
CA GLY A 149 25.03 -8.94 -0.98
C GLY A 149 24.70 -8.38 -2.36
N SER A 150 23.42 -8.33 -2.76
CA SER A 150 23.02 -7.60 -3.96
C SER A 150 23.09 -6.08 -3.75
N ASP A 151 22.96 -5.33 -4.84
CA ASP A 151 22.96 -3.87 -4.78
C ASP A 151 21.58 -3.26 -4.43
N CYS A 152 20.59 -4.10 -4.11
CA CYS A 152 19.22 -3.66 -3.86
C CYS A 152 19.12 -2.70 -2.68
N GLY A 153 19.83 -2.93 -1.58
CA GLY A 153 19.82 -1.99 -0.44
C GLY A 153 20.30 -0.59 -0.81
N THR A 154 21.38 -0.51 -1.60
CA THR A 154 21.89 0.78 -2.11
C THR A 154 20.91 1.42 -3.10
N LYS A 155 20.27 0.62 -3.96
CA LYS A 155 19.29 1.11 -4.93
C LYS A 155 18.02 1.63 -4.28
N HIS A 156 17.41 0.90 -3.33
CA HIS A 156 16.27 1.39 -2.55
C HIS A 156 16.59 2.75 -1.91
N LEU A 157 17.72 2.85 -1.21
CA LEU A 157 18.12 4.10 -0.56
C LEU A 157 18.35 5.23 -1.56
N SER A 158 18.96 4.94 -2.72
CA SER A 158 19.18 5.92 -3.78
C SER A 158 17.87 6.45 -4.36
N ILE A 159 16.91 5.57 -4.63
CA ILE A 159 15.57 5.92 -5.10
C ILE A 159 14.87 6.82 -4.06
N LEU A 160 14.86 6.40 -2.79
CA LEU A 160 14.23 7.15 -1.71
C LEU A 160 14.85 8.55 -1.54
N LYS A 161 16.18 8.67 -1.59
CA LYS A 161 16.86 9.98 -1.55
C LYS A 161 16.43 10.89 -2.69
N ARG A 162 16.35 10.36 -3.93
CA ARG A 162 15.94 11.13 -5.11
C ARG A 162 14.48 11.57 -5.03
N LEU A 163 13.57 10.71 -4.57
CA LEU A 163 12.17 11.06 -4.37
C LEU A 163 12.00 12.10 -3.24
N ARG A 164 12.69 11.90 -2.11
CA ARG A 164 12.63 12.84 -0.97
C ARG A 164 13.26 14.20 -1.24
N ALA A 165 14.20 14.30 -2.18
CA ALA A 165 14.74 15.58 -2.62
C ALA A 165 13.66 16.53 -3.18
N VAL A 166 12.60 15.99 -3.79
CA VAL A 166 11.49 16.79 -4.34
C VAL A 166 10.21 16.71 -3.51
N MET A 167 10.05 15.65 -2.71
CA MET A 167 8.91 15.38 -1.82
C MET A 167 9.38 15.21 -0.36
N PRO A 168 9.74 16.31 0.33
CA PRO A 168 10.41 16.26 1.63
C PRO A 168 9.53 15.67 2.74
N VAL A 169 10.20 15.13 3.76
CA VAL A 169 9.59 14.60 4.99
C VAL A 169 8.68 15.63 5.63
N GLY A 170 7.53 15.19 6.17
CA GLY A 170 6.53 16.04 6.79
C GLY A 170 5.60 16.78 5.82
N LYS A 171 5.93 16.83 4.52
CA LYS A 171 5.02 17.37 3.47
C LYS A 171 4.32 16.27 2.67
N TYR A 172 5.01 15.16 2.45
CA TYR A 172 4.50 13.99 1.73
C TYR A 172 4.71 12.74 2.57
N ILE A 173 3.79 11.80 2.47
CA ILE A 173 3.96 10.46 3.03
C ILE A 173 4.88 9.65 2.08
N ALA A 174 5.90 8.99 2.61
CA ALA A 174 6.66 7.98 1.88
C ALA A 174 6.58 6.64 2.57
N SER A 175 6.22 5.63 1.80
CA SER A 175 6.37 4.23 2.18
C SER A 175 7.27 3.49 1.20
N SER A 176 7.71 2.31 1.60
CA SER A 176 8.41 1.38 0.73
C SER A 176 7.89 -0.03 0.97
N ALA A 177 7.62 -0.75 -0.11
CA ALA A 177 7.30 -2.17 -0.09
C ALA A 177 8.62 -2.96 -0.13
N MET A 178 8.85 -3.80 0.89
CA MET A 178 10.09 -4.54 1.04
C MET A 178 9.79 -6.02 1.29
N TRP A 179 10.56 -6.91 0.67
CA TRP A 179 10.42 -8.36 0.87
C TRP A 179 10.61 -8.79 2.31
N LEU A 180 9.91 -9.84 2.74
CA LEU A 180 10.01 -10.38 4.10
C LEU A 180 11.44 -10.65 4.58
N ASN A 181 12.28 -11.14 3.69
CA ASN A 181 13.68 -11.46 3.96
C ASN A 181 14.64 -10.27 3.74
N GLY A 182 14.13 -9.06 3.47
CA GLY A 182 14.92 -7.89 3.11
C GLY A 182 15.94 -7.48 4.19
N VAL A 183 15.63 -7.71 5.46
CA VAL A 183 16.62 -7.50 6.55
C VAL A 183 17.69 -8.59 6.55
N ALA A 184 17.29 -9.86 6.41
CA ALA A 184 18.22 -10.99 6.42
C ALA A 184 19.20 -10.96 5.22
N THR A 185 18.77 -10.41 4.09
CA THR A 185 19.62 -10.22 2.90
C THR A 185 20.44 -8.92 2.94
N GLY A 186 20.17 -8.03 3.90
CA GLY A 186 20.77 -6.69 3.99
C GLY A 186 20.14 -5.65 3.05
N ASN A 187 19.16 -6.04 2.22
CA ASN A 187 18.56 -5.18 1.20
C ASN A 187 17.58 -4.13 1.75
N ALA A 188 17.14 -4.24 3.00
CA ALA A 188 16.26 -3.27 3.64
C ALA A 188 16.99 -2.28 4.56
N GLN A 189 18.09 -2.70 5.19
CA GLN A 189 18.67 -2.05 6.37
C GLN A 189 18.99 -0.56 6.15
N ALA A 190 19.68 -0.24 5.05
CA ALA A 190 20.10 1.12 4.74
C ALA A 190 18.91 2.08 4.57
N SER A 191 17.82 1.62 3.96
CA SER A 191 16.59 2.40 3.78
C SER A 191 15.84 2.57 5.10
N LEU A 192 15.74 1.52 5.92
CA LEU A 192 15.10 1.55 7.23
C LEU A 192 15.77 2.58 8.17
N GLN A 193 17.11 2.59 8.20
CA GLN A 193 17.90 3.49 9.06
C GLN A 193 18.01 4.92 8.53
N SER A 194 17.56 5.20 7.31
CA SER A 194 17.76 6.49 6.65
C SER A 194 16.93 7.64 7.22
N GLY A 195 15.86 7.33 7.97
CA GLY A 195 14.88 8.32 8.42
C GLY A 195 13.98 8.88 7.30
N LEU A 196 14.07 8.37 6.08
CA LEU A 196 13.31 8.86 4.92
C LEU A 196 11.89 8.29 4.82
N LEU A 197 11.59 7.22 5.56
CA LEU A 197 10.32 6.49 5.49
C LEU A 197 9.37 6.87 6.64
N ASP A 198 8.13 7.15 6.28
CA ASP A 198 7.02 7.26 7.24
C ASP A 198 6.49 5.87 7.58
N TYR A 199 6.45 4.97 6.59
CA TYR A 199 5.96 3.60 6.73
C TYR A 199 6.78 2.59 5.93
N VAL A 200 6.72 1.32 6.32
CA VAL A 200 7.30 0.19 5.59
C VAL A 200 6.25 -0.89 5.45
N MET A 201 6.03 -1.36 4.23
CA MET A 201 5.10 -2.42 3.90
C MET A 201 5.89 -3.70 3.65
N VAL A 202 5.96 -4.58 4.65
CA VAL A 202 6.73 -5.81 4.53
C VAL A 202 5.91 -6.88 3.79
N MET A 203 6.31 -7.18 2.56
CA MET A 203 5.70 -8.20 1.70
C MET A 203 6.00 -9.60 2.24
N SER A 204 5.15 -10.07 3.16
CA SER A 204 5.15 -11.42 3.74
C SER A 204 4.26 -12.39 2.98
N TYR A 205 4.29 -12.31 1.66
CA TYR A 205 3.67 -13.20 0.69
C TYR A 205 4.65 -13.41 -0.46
N ASP A 206 4.36 -14.29 -1.40
CA ASP A 206 5.22 -14.58 -2.56
C ASP A 206 6.61 -15.12 -2.19
N THR A 207 6.76 -15.62 -0.95
CA THR A 207 8.05 -16.00 -0.36
C THR A 207 8.56 -17.39 -0.78
N LYS A 208 7.77 -18.15 -1.54
CA LYS A 208 7.92 -19.60 -1.79
C LYS A 208 7.84 -20.48 -0.53
N LEU A 209 7.67 -19.90 0.65
CA LEU A 209 7.54 -20.64 1.90
C LEU A 209 6.10 -21.14 2.06
N VAL A 210 5.94 -22.38 2.51
CA VAL A 210 4.63 -22.93 2.88
C VAL A 210 4.15 -22.39 4.23
N THR A 211 5.09 -22.06 5.12
CA THR A 211 4.82 -21.48 6.44
C THR A 211 5.64 -20.22 6.62
N ILE A 212 4.95 -19.12 6.90
CA ILE A 212 5.56 -17.79 6.99
C ILE A 212 5.75 -17.44 8.46
N ASN A 213 7.00 -17.18 8.87
CA ASN A 213 7.32 -16.67 10.21
C ASN A 213 7.15 -15.15 10.28
N TYR A 214 5.90 -14.69 10.29
CA TYR A 214 5.57 -13.27 10.38
C TYR A 214 6.20 -12.59 11.61
N GLU A 215 6.10 -13.22 12.79
CA GLU A 215 6.59 -12.60 14.04
C GLU A 215 8.11 -12.41 14.03
N GLY A 216 8.87 -13.43 13.62
CA GLY A 216 10.31 -13.35 13.53
C GLY A 216 10.75 -12.23 12.58
N ALA A 217 10.16 -12.18 11.39
CA ALA A 217 10.54 -11.17 10.41
C ALA A 217 10.18 -9.74 10.85
N MET A 218 9.00 -9.53 11.46
CA MET A 218 8.63 -8.19 11.96
C MET A 218 9.56 -7.74 13.10
N LYS A 219 10.00 -8.66 13.97
CA LYS A 219 11.01 -8.35 14.99
C LYS A 219 12.37 -8.01 14.38
N GLU A 220 12.77 -8.66 13.29
CA GLU A 220 14.01 -8.30 12.58
C GLU A 220 13.92 -6.90 11.97
N TYR A 221 12.81 -6.54 11.34
CA TYR A 221 12.56 -5.18 10.84
C TYR A 221 12.58 -4.13 11.96
N ALA A 222 11.94 -4.43 13.11
CA ALA A 222 11.85 -3.53 14.24
C ALA A 222 13.21 -3.20 14.91
N LYS A 223 14.30 -3.92 14.57
CA LYS A 223 15.66 -3.55 15.00
C LYS A 223 16.18 -2.29 14.30
N TYR A 224 15.61 -1.93 13.15
CA TYR A 224 16.13 -0.87 12.27
C TYR A 224 15.18 0.31 12.09
N ILE A 225 13.90 0.14 12.44
CA ILE A 225 12.88 1.19 12.37
C ILE A 225 11.87 1.01 13.50
N ASP A 226 11.25 2.10 13.94
CA ASP A 226 10.14 2.07 14.89
C ASP A 226 9.03 1.11 14.41
N SER A 227 8.61 0.18 15.27
CA SER A 227 7.59 -0.81 14.95
C SER A 227 6.27 -0.15 14.57
N THR A 228 5.96 1.04 15.10
CA THR A 228 4.73 1.76 14.76
C THR A 228 4.71 2.29 13.32
N LYS A 229 5.80 2.10 12.55
CA LYS A 229 5.91 2.38 11.13
C LYS A 229 5.81 1.13 10.24
N LEU A 230 5.79 -0.06 10.83
CA LEU A 230 5.80 -1.33 10.12
C LEU A 230 4.40 -1.85 9.82
N PHE A 231 4.19 -2.28 8.59
CA PHE A 231 3.05 -3.08 8.19
C PHE A 231 3.48 -4.50 7.85
N VAL A 232 2.72 -5.46 8.35
CA VAL A 232 2.80 -6.85 7.90
C VAL A 232 1.88 -7.06 6.71
N GLY A 233 2.39 -7.66 5.64
CA GLY A 233 1.66 -7.86 4.38
C GLY A 233 1.01 -9.23 4.26
N VAL A 234 -0.18 -9.27 3.69
CA VAL A 234 -0.80 -10.52 3.22
C VAL A 234 -1.24 -10.34 1.77
N GLU A 235 -1.26 -11.42 1.01
CA GLU A 235 -1.81 -11.39 -0.36
C GLU A 235 -3.17 -12.09 -0.45
N ALA A 236 -4.11 -11.51 -1.19
CA ALA A 236 -5.36 -12.11 -1.61
C ALA A 236 -5.05 -13.34 -2.47
N PRO A 237 -5.48 -14.54 -2.05
CA PRO A 237 -5.08 -15.78 -2.70
C PRO A 237 -5.62 -15.89 -4.12
N VAL A 238 -5.05 -16.73 -4.98
CA VAL A 238 -3.79 -17.47 -4.76
C VAL A 238 -2.62 -16.52 -4.86
N GLU A 239 -1.60 -16.62 -4.00
CA GLU A 239 -0.41 -15.77 -4.14
C GLU A 239 0.19 -15.86 -5.55
N GLY A 240 0.79 -14.76 -6.03
CA GLY A 240 1.34 -14.72 -7.38
C GLY A 240 2.48 -15.73 -7.57
N TRP A 241 3.24 -16.00 -6.49
CA TRP A 241 4.47 -16.76 -6.47
C TRP A 241 4.42 -17.79 -5.33
N GLY A 242 4.58 -19.06 -5.68
CA GLY A 242 4.48 -20.16 -4.73
C GLY A 242 3.08 -20.77 -4.69
N SER A 243 2.82 -21.60 -3.68
CA SER A 243 1.54 -22.33 -3.53
C SER A 243 0.74 -21.89 -2.31
N HIS A 244 1.16 -20.80 -1.64
CA HIS A 244 0.49 -20.31 -0.46
C HIS A 244 -0.87 -19.69 -0.82
N ARG A 245 -1.85 -19.90 0.07
CA ARG A 245 -3.20 -19.37 -0.06
C ARG A 245 -3.60 -18.76 1.27
N THR A 246 -3.54 -17.43 1.34
CA THR A 246 -3.95 -16.72 2.55
C THR A 246 -5.39 -17.05 2.92
N THR A 247 -5.61 -17.36 4.19
CA THR A 247 -6.94 -17.67 4.74
C THR A 247 -7.50 -16.53 5.60
N ILE A 248 -8.80 -16.58 5.91
CA ILE A 248 -9.41 -15.65 6.88
C ILE A 248 -8.81 -15.80 8.28
N GLU A 249 -8.52 -17.02 8.72
CA GLU A 249 -7.91 -17.25 10.04
C GLU A 249 -6.47 -16.75 10.13
N GLU A 250 -5.74 -16.84 9.02
CA GLU A 250 -4.43 -16.22 8.88
C GLU A 250 -4.51 -14.69 8.93
N CYS A 251 -5.46 -14.07 8.22
CA CYS A 251 -5.70 -12.62 8.32
C CYS A 251 -5.94 -12.18 9.77
N LYS A 252 -6.77 -12.92 10.53
CA LYS A 252 -6.99 -12.67 11.96
C LYS A 252 -5.71 -12.88 12.78
N SER A 253 -4.92 -13.90 12.46
CA SER A 253 -3.64 -14.19 13.14
C SER A 253 -2.65 -13.05 12.94
N VAL A 254 -2.50 -12.58 11.70
CA VAL A 254 -1.65 -11.45 11.33
C VAL A 254 -2.14 -10.15 11.99
N ALA A 255 -3.44 -9.92 12.08
CA ALA A 255 -4.01 -8.78 12.81
C ALA A 255 -3.68 -8.83 14.32
N ARG A 256 -3.83 -10.00 14.96
CA ARG A 256 -3.43 -10.20 16.36
C ARG A 256 -1.93 -9.98 16.56
N LEU A 257 -1.11 -10.43 15.61
CA LEU A 257 0.33 -10.21 15.62
C LEU A 257 0.67 -8.73 15.54
N ALA A 258 0.06 -8.00 14.60
CA ALA A 258 0.27 -6.56 14.44
C ALA A 258 -0.04 -5.82 15.75
N LYS A 259 -1.11 -6.21 16.44
CA LYS A 259 -1.44 -5.68 17.76
C LYS A 259 -0.43 -6.08 18.84
N LYS A 260 0.01 -7.34 18.86
CA LYS A 260 0.97 -7.90 19.82
C LYS A 260 2.32 -7.18 19.75
N LEU A 261 2.79 -6.86 18.55
CA LEU A 261 4.09 -6.24 18.31
C LEU A 261 4.05 -4.70 18.20
N ASP A 262 2.89 -4.08 18.47
CA ASP A 262 2.67 -2.64 18.29
C ASP A 262 3.11 -2.14 16.90
N LEU A 263 2.73 -2.89 15.87
CA LEU A 263 2.98 -2.52 14.47
C LEU A 263 2.06 -1.38 14.05
N ALA A 264 2.41 -0.70 12.95
CA ALA A 264 1.48 0.20 12.28
C ALA A 264 0.19 -0.58 11.97
N GLY A 265 0.29 -1.74 11.31
CA GLY A 265 -0.90 -2.45 10.89
C GLY A 265 -0.69 -3.65 9.98
N VAL A 266 -1.74 -3.99 9.24
CA VAL A 266 -1.72 -4.99 8.17
C VAL A 266 -1.99 -4.32 6.82
N PHE A 267 -1.29 -4.70 5.75
CA PHE A 267 -1.64 -4.32 4.39
C PHE A 267 -1.98 -5.53 3.53
N ILE A 268 -2.85 -5.35 2.53
CA ILE A 268 -3.34 -6.41 1.65
C ILE A 268 -2.93 -6.13 0.20
N TRP A 269 -2.10 -6.99 -0.36
CA TRP A 269 -1.92 -7.12 -1.81
C TRP A 269 -2.93 -8.15 -2.36
N HIS A 270 -3.48 -8.10 -3.55
CA HIS A 270 -4.03 -6.91 -4.16
C HIS A 270 -5.56 -6.87 -4.00
N PHE A 271 -6.13 -5.66 -3.99
CA PHE A 271 -7.55 -5.47 -3.66
C PHE A 271 -8.54 -5.94 -4.74
N THR A 272 -8.08 -6.01 -5.99
CA THR A 272 -8.91 -6.20 -7.19
C THR A 272 -8.78 -7.60 -7.79
N LYS A 273 -8.31 -8.57 -7.01
CA LYS A 273 -8.09 -9.95 -7.48
C LYS A 273 -9.41 -10.65 -7.74
N ALA A 274 -9.77 -10.78 -9.01
CA ALA A 274 -11.07 -11.27 -9.44
C ALA A 274 -11.30 -12.74 -9.07
N ASP A 275 -10.25 -13.55 -9.04
CA ASP A 275 -10.26 -14.98 -8.75
C ASP A 275 -9.93 -15.30 -7.27
N SER A 276 -9.90 -14.28 -6.40
CA SER A 276 -9.55 -14.47 -5.00
C SER A 276 -10.68 -15.00 -4.13
N SER A 277 -10.32 -15.96 -3.28
CA SER A 277 -11.18 -16.46 -2.21
C SER A 277 -10.31 -16.88 -1.02
N PRO A 278 -10.36 -16.14 0.12
CA PRO A 278 -11.15 -14.92 0.34
C PRO A 278 -10.74 -13.72 -0.53
N THR A 279 -11.68 -12.81 -0.75
CA THR A 279 -11.46 -11.51 -1.40
C THR A 279 -10.81 -10.52 -0.45
N ALA A 280 -10.13 -9.49 -0.99
CA ALA A 280 -9.52 -8.45 -0.16
C ALA A 280 -10.52 -7.71 0.77
N PRO A 281 -11.78 -7.43 0.38
CA PRO A 281 -12.79 -6.94 1.32
C PRO A 281 -13.09 -7.89 2.48
N GLU A 282 -13.20 -9.20 2.23
CA GLU A 282 -13.43 -10.21 3.27
C GLU A 282 -12.22 -10.31 4.22
N MET A 283 -11.00 -10.31 3.66
CA MET A 283 -9.76 -10.26 4.43
C MET A 283 -9.69 -8.99 5.29
N SER A 284 -10.03 -7.83 4.71
CA SER A 284 -10.06 -6.55 5.43
C SER A 284 -11.06 -6.58 6.59
N ALA A 285 -12.27 -7.14 6.36
CA ALA A 285 -13.26 -7.32 7.42
C ALA A 285 -12.73 -8.22 8.55
N ALA A 286 -12.03 -9.30 8.20
CA ALA A 286 -11.44 -10.21 9.17
C ALA A 286 -10.30 -9.58 10.00
N ILE A 287 -9.53 -8.66 9.42
CA ILE A 287 -8.45 -7.94 10.12
C ILE A 287 -9.01 -6.92 11.13
N ILE A 288 -10.19 -6.37 10.85
CA ILE A 288 -10.83 -5.33 11.67
C ILE A 288 -11.62 -5.92 12.85
N ALA A 289 -12.14 -7.14 12.70
CA ALA A 289 -12.96 -7.85 13.70
C ALA A 289 -12.18 -8.19 14.99
#